data_AF-V4B3V1-F1
#
_entry.id   AF-V4B3V1-F1
#
_cell.length_a   1.000
_cell.length_b   1.000
_cell.length_c   1.000
_cell.angle_alpha   90.00
_cell.angle_beta   90.00
_cell.angle_gamma   90.00
#
_symmetry.space_group_name_H-M   'P 1'
#
loop_
_entity.id
_entity.type
_entity.pdbx_description
1 polymer ?
#
loop_
_entity_poly.entity_id
_entity_poly.type
_entity_poly.pdbx_seq_one_letter_code
_entity_poly.pdbx_strand_id
1 'polypeptide(L)'
;MDEICNVLKEFSETPSDNINDLFKEYSKSKMDKTEVNSKLKKIKCTKLMAFDANGLYASAMSDLDSEYPKAESARAFQPKKEEDEFVKLFNEQKFRPRTAILKVRFEYPTNMFFQSIQAKDKITYTNKEGNKETCTKIRFRNGFCSDVLTSVDIQEIVKAGGRIIRILDGIVYEENFKTPPYRD
;
A
#
# COMPACT_ATOMS: atom_id res chain seq x y z
N MET A 1 28.63 -2.86 -0.64
CA MET A 1 28.28 -2.05 0.54
C MET A 1 29.17 -0.84 0.58
N ASP A 2 30.49 -1.01 0.57
CA ASP A 2 31.45 0.10 0.54
C ASP A 2 31.24 1.08 -0.62
N GLU A 3 30.98 0.58 -1.84
CA GLU A 3 30.66 1.42 -3.00
C GLU A 3 29.40 2.27 -2.81
N ILE A 4 28.38 1.73 -2.12
CA ILE A 4 27.12 2.44 -1.83
C ILE A 4 27.36 3.47 -0.72
N CYS A 5 28.08 3.10 0.34
CA CYS A 5 28.45 4.02 1.41
C CYS A 5 29.30 5.18 0.88
N ASN A 6 30.24 4.92 -0.04
CA ASN A 6 31.07 5.96 -0.65
C ASN A 6 30.22 6.96 -1.46
N VAL A 7 29.26 6.47 -2.25
CA VAL A 7 28.33 7.35 -2.96
C VAL A 7 27.51 8.19 -1.97
N LEU A 8 26.97 7.60 -0.90
CA LEU A 8 26.18 8.35 0.09
C LEU A 8 27.01 9.35 0.89
N LYS A 9 28.28 9.04 1.18
CA LYS A 9 29.23 9.92 1.87
C LYS A 9 29.51 11.20 1.09
N GLU A 10 29.50 11.17 -0.24
CA GLU A 10 29.62 12.38 -1.07
C GLU A 10 28.49 13.39 -0.80
N PHE A 11 27.36 12.93 -0.22
CA PHE A 11 26.17 13.73 0.05
C PHE A 11 25.77 13.73 1.54
N SER A 12 26.69 13.32 2.41
CA SER A 12 26.51 13.35 3.87
C SER A 12 27.56 14.26 4.47
N GLU A 13 27.17 15.13 5.41
CA GLU A 13 28.08 16.04 6.10
C GLU A 13 28.76 15.34 7.27
N THR A 14 28.11 14.32 7.85
CA THR A 14 28.68 13.57 8.95
C THR A 14 29.58 12.42 8.46
N PRO A 15 30.80 12.28 9.02
CA PRO A 15 31.64 11.11 8.76
C PRO A 15 31.05 9.91 9.52
N SER A 16 30.22 9.13 8.84
CA SER A 16 29.73 7.85 9.33
C SER A 16 30.06 6.73 8.34
N ASP A 17 30.49 5.59 8.86
CA ASP A 17 30.69 4.36 8.07
C ASP A 17 29.44 3.46 8.08
N ASN A 18 28.45 3.79 8.90
CA ASN A 18 27.21 3.03 9.01
C ASN A 18 26.20 3.47 7.95
N ILE A 19 25.82 2.54 7.07
CA ILE A 19 24.87 2.80 5.98
C ILE A 19 23.51 3.31 6.46
N ASN A 20 23.03 2.86 7.62
CA ASN A 20 21.73 3.28 8.14
C ASN A 20 21.74 4.76 8.53
N ASP A 21 22.87 5.24 9.06
CA ASP A 21 23.02 6.63 9.48
C ASP A 21 23.18 7.53 8.25
N LEU A 22 24.04 7.13 7.29
CA LEU A 22 24.20 7.79 5.99
C LEU A 22 22.85 7.90 5.23
N PHE A 23 22.06 6.83 5.22
CA PHE A 23 20.76 6.82 4.54
C PHE A 23 19.72 7.73 5.22
N LYS A 24 19.69 7.75 6.56
CA LYS A 24 18.79 8.64 7.33
C LYS A 24 19.12 10.11 7.08
N GLU A 25 20.39 10.46 7.00
CA GLU A 25 20.86 11.81 6.70
C GLU A 25 20.52 12.20 5.25
N TYR A 26 20.90 11.36 4.28
CA TYR A 26 20.55 11.54 2.88
C TYR A 26 19.04 11.70 2.65
N SER A 27 18.20 10.89 3.32
CA SER A 27 16.75 10.93 3.15
C SER A 27 16.14 12.30 3.52
N LYS A 28 16.73 12.98 4.50
CA LYS A 28 16.34 14.32 4.98
C LYS A 28 16.98 15.46 4.18
N SER A 29 17.97 15.17 3.32
CA SER A 29 18.68 16.19 2.56
C SER A 29 17.77 16.84 1.50
N LYS A 30 18.08 18.10 1.17
CA LYS A 30 17.41 18.86 0.10
C LYS A 30 18.09 18.71 -1.26
N MET A 31 19.13 17.87 -1.36
CA MET A 31 19.89 17.71 -2.60
C MET A 31 19.11 16.95 -3.66
N ASP A 32 19.51 17.12 -4.92
CA ASP A 32 18.88 16.44 -6.04
C ASP A 32 19.11 14.92 -5.97
N LYS A 33 18.03 14.18 -5.67
CA LYS A 33 18.05 12.73 -5.51
C LYS A 33 18.28 11.99 -6.84
N THR A 34 18.16 12.68 -7.98
CA THR A 34 18.36 12.07 -9.30
C THR A 34 19.83 11.76 -9.59
N GLU A 35 20.77 12.56 -9.07
CA GLU A 35 22.20 12.35 -9.24
C GLU A 35 22.66 11.10 -8.48
N VAL A 36 22.27 10.99 -7.20
CA VAL A 36 22.56 9.82 -6.35
C VAL A 36 21.99 8.56 -6.97
N ASN A 37 20.74 8.59 -7.44
CA ASN A 37 20.12 7.46 -8.13
C ASN A 37 20.90 7.06 -9.39
N SER A 38 21.39 8.03 -10.16
CA SER A 38 22.17 7.78 -11.36
C SER A 38 23.53 7.14 -11.06
N LYS A 39 24.21 7.54 -9.98
CA LYS A 39 25.45 6.92 -9.51
C LYS A 39 25.21 5.51 -8.98
N LEU A 40 24.18 5.31 -8.15
CA LEU A 40 23.81 3.99 -7.61
C LEU A 40 23.44 2.99 -8.71
N LYS A 41 22.75 3.40 -9.78
CA LYS A 41 22.42 2.54 -10.93
C LYS A 41 23.64 2.04 -11.71
N LYS A 42 24.75 2.79 -11.69
CA LYS A 42 26.00 2.40 -12.35
C LYS A 42 26.80 1.37 -11.55
N ILE A 43 26.53 1.24 -10.25
CA ILE A 43 27.12 0.21 -9.41
C ILE A 43 26.61 -1.14 -9.90
N LYS A 44 27.51 -1.99 -10.36
CA LYS A 44 27.19 -3.36 -10.80
C LYS A 44 26.92 -4.24 -9.57
N CYS A 45 25.78 -4.00 -8.92
CA CYS A 45 25.35 -4.79 -7.78
C CYS A 45 24.73 -6.10 -8.26
N THR A 46 25.49 -7.19 -8.21
CA THR A 46 25.00 -8.56 -8.38
C THR A 46 24.45 -9.16 -7.08
N LYS A 47 24.52 -8.42 -5.97
CA LYS A 47 24.07 -8.88 -4.66
C LYS A 47 22.57 -8.61 -4.50
N LEU A 48 21.78 -9.59 -4.92
CA LEU A 48 20.37 -9.66 -4.55
C LEU A 48 20.30 -9.96 -3.05
N MET A 49 19.56 -9.13 -2.31
CA MET A 49 19.23 -9.39 -0.91
C MET A 49 17.75 -9.75 -0.85
N ALA A 50 17.43 -10.83 -0.16
CA ALA A 50 16.07 -11.20 0.16
C ALA A 50 15.80 -10.78 1.60
N PHE A 51 14.71 -10.05 1.80
CA PHE A 51 14.18 -9.73 3.12
C PHE A 51 12.92 -10.55 3.32
N ASP A 52 12.79 -11.13 4.50
CA ASP A 52 11.58 -11.83 4.93
C ASP A 52 11.15 -11.30 6.29
N ALA A 53 9.84 -11.24 6.50
CA ALA A 53 9.25 -10.74 7.73
C ALA A 53 9.07 -11.91 8.70
N ASN A 54 9.66 -11.79 9.90
CA ASN A 54 9.51 -12.80 10.95
C ASN A 54 8.07 -12.85 11.45
N GLY A 55 7.29 -13.83 10.99
CA GLY A 55 5.92 -14.02 11.45
C GLY A 55 4.99 -12.85 11.12
N LEU A 56 5.02 -12.35 9.88
CA LEU A 56 4.30 -11.15 9.40
C LEU A 56 2.89 -10.96 10.02
N TYR A 57 2.06 -12.00 9.96
CA TYR A 57 0.70 -11.92 10.52
C TYR A 57 0.67 -11.81 12.04
N ALA A 58 1.49 -12.59 12.74
CA ALA A 58 1.60 -12.52 14.20
C ALA A 58 2.14 -11.15 14.64
N SER A 59 3.10 -10.59 13.90
CA SER A 59 3.61 -9.24 14.15
C SER A 59 2.51 -8.19 14.02
N ALA A 60 1.74 -8.21 12.92
CA ALA A 60 0.60 -7.31 12.73
C ALA A 60 -0.45 -7.51 13.85
N MET A 61 -0.76 -8.77 14.19
CA MET A 61 -1.67 -9.13 15.28
C MET A 61 -1.22 -8.68 16.67
N SER A 62 0.08 -8.59 16.91
CA SER A 62 0.64 -8.13 18.19
C SER A 62 0.86 -6.62 18.28
N ASP A 63 0.77 -5.92 17.15
CA ASP A 63 1.04 -4.50 17.06
C ASP A 63 -0.05 -3.68 17.76
N LEU A 64 0.38 -2.75 18.61
CA LEU A 64 -0.51 -1.87 19.38
C LEU A 64 -1.16 -0.79 18.52
N ASP A 65 -0.55 -0.44 17.38
CA ASP A 65 -1.08 0.55 16.44
C ASP A 65 -2.03 -0.07 15.40
N SER A 66 -2.23 -1.39 15.45
CA SER A 66 -3.16 -2.11 14.57
C SER A 66 -4.60 -2.02 15.06
N GLU A 67 -5.52 -1.74 14.12
CA GLU A 67 -6.94 -1.57 14.40
C GLU A 67 -7.71 -2.85 14.06
N TYR A 68 -8.36 -3.42 15.07
CA TYR A 68 -9.19 -4.62 14.94
C TYR A 68 -10.66 -4.26 15.10
N PRO A 69 -11.50 -4.31 14.05
CA PRO A 69 -12.92 -4.01 14.17
C PRO A 69 -13.64 -5.04 15.04
N LYS A 70 -14.57 -4.57 15.89
CA LYS A 70 -15.53 -5.44 16.58
C LYS A 70 -16.69 -5.77 15.65
N ALA A 71 -16.92 -7.06 15.40
CA ALA A 71 -17.98 -7.50 14.50
C ALA A 71 -19.37 -7.05 14.96
N GLU A 72 -19.59 -6.93 16.26
CA GLU A 72 -20.86 -6.50 16.86
C GLU A 72 -21.19 -5.03 16.58
N SER A 73 -20.17 -4.22 16.27
CA SER A 73 -20.32 -2.81 15.90
C SER A 73 -20.53 -2.59 14.40
N ALA A 74 -20.62 -3.68 13.62
CA ALA A 74 -20.81 -3.60 12.19
C ALA A 74 -22.20 -3.06 11.85
N ARG A 75 -22.25 -2.04 11.00
CA ARG A 75 -23.48 -1.55 10.39
C ARG A 75 -23.33 -1.30 8.90
N ALA A 76 -24.46 -1.25 8.21
CA ALA A 76 -24.47 -0.82 6.82
C ALA A 76 -24.02 0.65 6.71
N PHE A 77 -23.21 0.91 5.69
CA PHE A 77 -22.86 2.26 5.24
C PHE A 77 -24.11 2.99 4.75
N GLN A 78 -24.22 4.30 5.00
CA GLN A 78 -25.34 5.12 4.56
C GLN A 78 -24.88 6.14 3.49
N PRO A 79 -24.90 5.79 2.18
CA PRO A 79 -24.35 6.65 1.13
C PRO A 79 -24.88 8.08 1.14
N LYS A 80 -26.19 8.26 1.36
CA LYS A 80 -26.85 9.57 1.35
C LYS A 80 -26.37 10.53 2.44
N LYS A 81 -25.79 10.03 3.54
CA LYS A 81 -25.37 10.84 4.68
C LYS A 81 -23.85 10.91 4.83
N GLU A 82 -23.15 9.85 4.43
CA GLU A 82 -21.77 9.62 4.83
C GLU A 82 -20.78 9.65 3.66
N GLU A 83 -21.23 9.54 2.40
CA GLU A 83 -20.33 9.43 1.23
C GLU A 83 -19.36 10.60 1.14
N ASP A 84 -19.86 11.84 1.17
CA ASP A 84 -19.04 13.03 1.00
C ASP A 84 -17.99 13.16 2.12
N GLU A 85 -18.38 12.88 3.37
CA GLU A 85 -17.47 12.89 4.52
C GLU A 85 -16.39 11.82 4.36
N PHE A 86 -16.78 10.59 4.04
CA PHE A 86 -15.85 9.47 3.95
C PHE A 86 -14.88 9.65 2.79
N VAL A 87 -15.36 10.07 1.61
CA VAL A 87 -14.51 10.38 0.45
C VAL A 87 -13.48 11.45 0.82
N LYS A 88 -13.87 12.49 1.55
CA LYS A 88 -12.93 13.51 2.03
C LYS A 88 -11.91 12.93 3.02
N LEU A 89 -12.36 12.18 4.03
CA LEU A 89 -11.49 11.56 5.02
C LEU A 89 -10.47 10.58 4.41
N PHE A 90 -10.88 9.79 3.41
CA PHE A 90 -9.97 8.88 2.70
C PHE A 90 -8.91 9.65 1.92
N ASN A 91 -9.32 10.62 1.10
CA ASN A 91 -8.39 11.40 0.30
C ASN A 91 -7.45 12.28 1.15
N GLU A 92 -7.86 12.69 2.35
CA GLU A 92 -7.02 13.41 3.32
C GLU A 92 -6.15 12.49 4.21
N GLN A 93 -6.24 11.17 4.08
CA GLN A 93 -5.54 10.19 4.94
C GLN A 93 -5.91 10.28 6.43
N LYS A 94 -7.14 10.69 6.76
CA LYS A 94 -7.64 10.91 8.14
C LYS A 94 -8.80 10.00 8.54
N PHE A 95 -9.04 8.92 7.78
CA PHE A 95 -10.15 8.02 8.07
C PHE A 95 -9.95 7.22 9.38
N ARG A 96 -8.70 6.88 9.68
CA ARG A 96 -8.35 6.12 10.89
C ARG A 96 -8.61 6.96 12.15
N PRO A 97 -9.13 6.36 13.24
CA PRO A 97 -9.16 4.92 13.49
C PRO A 97 -10.42 4.17 13.02
N ARG A 98 -11.25 4.74 12.13
CA ARG A 98 -12.45 4.04 11.63
C ARG A 98 -12.05 2.89 10.71
N THR A 99 -12.76 1.77 10.81
CA THR A 99 -12.57 0.58 9.98
C THR A 99 -13.83 0.32 9.14
N ALA A 100 -13.63 -0.08 7.88
CA ALA A 100 -14.74 -0.32 6.97
C ALA A 100 -14.36 -1.30 5.85
N ILE A 101 -15.36 -1.94 5.25
CA ILE A 101 -15.24 -2.69 4.00
C ILE A 101 -16.23 -2.06 3.03
N LEU A 102 -15.72 -1.39 2.00
CA LEU A 102 -16.51 -0.50 1.14
C LEU A 102 -16.37 -0.88 -0.32
N LYS A 103 -17.48 -0.86 -1.04
CA LYS A 103 -17.51 -0.85 -2.50
C LYS A 103 -17.19 0.56 -2.98
N VAL A 104 -16.00 0.74 -3.52
CA VAL A 104 -15.48 2.05 -3.90
C VAL A 104 -15.28 2.15 -5.40
N ARG A 105 -15.39 3.38 -5.92
CA ARG A 105 -14.88 3.77 -7.23
C ARG A 105 -13.72 4.72 -7.01
N PHE A 106 -12.59 4.41 -7.63
CA PHE A 106 -11.34 5.15 -7.43
C PHE A 106 -10.56 5.23 -8.74
N GLU A 107 -9.60 6.13 -8.78
CA GLU A 107 -8.72 6.34 -9.92
C GLU A 107 -7.27 6.06 -9.50
N TYR A 108 -6.59 5.20 -10.24
CA TYR A 108 -5.14 5.01 -10.09
C TYR A 108 -4.36 5.96 -11.02
N PRO A 109 -3.17 6.43 -10.60
CA PRO A 109 -2.24 7.13 -11.48
C PRO A 109 -1.90 6.30 -12.71
N THR A 110 -1.81 6.94 -13.88
CA THR A 110 -1.47 6.25 -15.14
C THR A 110 -0.01 5.85 -15.22
N ASN A 111 0.86 6.45 -14.40
CA ASN A 111 2.31 6.25 -14.36
C ASN A 111 2.77 5.32 -13.22
N MET A 112 1.85 4.56 -12.60
CA MET A 112 2.19 3.71 -11.47
C MET A 112 2.89 2.42 -11.91
N PHE A 113 4.01 2.08 -11.25
CA PHE A 113 4.81 0.87 -11.56
C PHE A 113 4.37 -0.37 -10.74
N PHE A 114 3.85 -0.17 -9.53
CA PHE A 114 3.30 -1.22 -8.67
C PHE A 114 1.92 -0.84 -8.19
N GLN A 115 0.94 -1.76 -8.30
CA GLN A 115 -0.40 -1.60 -7.72
C GLN A 115 -0.50 -2.38 -6.41
N SER A 116 -0.98 -1.70 -5.37
CA SER A 116 -1.19 -2.29 -4.04
C SER A 116 -2.22 -3.41 -4.08
N ILE A 117 -3.25 -3.27 -4.93
CA ILE A 117 -4.34 -4.23 -5.04
C ILE A 117 -4.18 -5.02 -6.34
N GLN A 118 -4.20 -6.35 -6.21
CA GLN A 118 -4.18 -7.24 -7.36
C GLN A 118 -5.56 -7.26 -8.02
N ALA A 119 -5.66 -6.78 -9.25
CA ALA A 119 -6.83 -7.05 -10.07
C ALA A 119 -6.73 -8.45 -10.70
N LYS A 120 -7.63 -9.34 -10.29
CA LYS A 120 -7.74 -10.70 -10.82
C LYS A 120 -8.89 -10.76 -11.81
N ASP A 121 -8.57 -10.92 -13.09
CA ASP A 121 -9.58 -11.11 -14.13
C ASP A 121 -9.65 -12.57 -14.53
N LYS A 122 -10.88 -13.09 -14.66
CA LYS A 122 -11.12 -14.37 -15.31
C LYS A 122 -11.07 -14.16 -16.82
N ILE A 123 -10.18 -14.87 -17.49
CA ILE A 123 -10.04 -14.83 -18.95
C ILE A 123 -10.32 -16.23 -19.45
N THR A 124 -11.24 -16.33 -20.40
CA THR A 124 -11.50 -17.57 -21.13
C THR A 124 -10.76 -17.51 -22.46
N TYR A 125 -9.95 -18.53 -22.76
CA TYR A 125 -9.28 -18.68 -24.05
C TYR A 125 -9.47 -20.10 -24.58
N THR A 126 -9.31 -20.27 -25.88
CA THR A 126 -9.33 -21.59 -26.52
C THR A 126 -7.90 -22.10 -26.62
N ASN A 127 -7.64 -23.28 -26.04
CA ASN A 127 -6.33 -23.92 -26.13
C ASN A 127 -6.06 -24.44 -27.56
N LYS A 128 -4.84 -24.92 -27.83
CA LYS A 128 -4.46 -25.42 -29.17
C LYS A 128 -5.30 -26.63 -29.63
N GLU A 129 -5.94 -27.33 -28.71
CA GLU A 129 -6.78 -28.51 -28.95
C GLU A 129 -8.26 -28.14 -29.16
N GLY A 130 -8.62 -26.85 -29.09
CA GLY A 130 -9.99 -26.36 -29.27
C GLY A 130 -10.82 -26.30 -27.98
N ASN A 131 -10.27 -26.67 -26.83
CA ASN A 131 -10.96 -26.62 -25.55
C ASN A 131 -10.96 -25.19 -24.98
N LYS A 132 -12.11 -24.76 -24.45
CA LYS A 132 -12.21 -23.48 -23.72
C LYS A 132 -11.71 -23.65 -22.30
N GLU A 133 -10.60 -23.01 -21.97
CA GLU A 133 -10.03 -22.96 -20.64
C GLU A 133 -10.28 -21.58 -20.02
N THR A 134 -10.57 -21.54 -18.71
CA THR A 134 -10.69 -20.27 -17.97
C THR A 134 -9.55 -20.19 -16.96
N CYS A 135 -8.72 -19.17 -17.10
CA CYS A 135 -7.64 -18.89 -16.15
C CYS A 135 -7.88 -17.55 -15.45
N THR A 136 -7.24 -17.38 -14.29
CA THR A 136 -7.21 -16.08 -13.60
C THR A 136 -5.89 -15.41 -13.94
N LYS A 137 -5.95 -14.21 -14.54
CA LYS A 137 -4.77 -13.41 -14.85
C LYS A 137 -4.74 -12.17 -13.97
N ILE A 138 -3.58 -11.91 -13.36
CA ILE A 138 -3.34 -10.67 -12.64
C ILE A 138 -3.07 -9.58 -13.69
N ARG A 139 -3.84 -8.49 -13.64
CA ARG A 139 -3.65 -7.32 -14.51
C ARG A 139 -3.46 -6.07 -13.66
N PHE A 140 -2.73 -5.11 -14.23
CA PHE A 140 -2.71 -3.75 -13.70
C PHE A 140 -3.92 -3.00 -14.28
N ARG A 141 -4.70 -2.35 -13.41
CA ARG A 141 -5.82 -1.48 -13.83
C ARG A 141 -5.42 -0.03 -13.62
N ASN A 142 -5.09 0.71 -14.68
CA ASN A 142 -4.81 2.15 -14.58
C ASN A 142 -6.11 2.94 -14.84
N GLY A 143 -6.22 4.14 -14.27
CA GLY A 143 -7.42 4.96 -14.39
C GLY A 143 -8.55 4.45 -13.48
N PHE A 144 -9.80 4.55 -13.96
CA PHE A 144 -10.99 4.27 -13.13
C PHE A 144 -11.18 2.78 -12.85
N CYS A 145 -11.24 2.45 -11.57
CA CYS A 145 -11.50 1.12 -11.03
C CYS A 145 -12.71 1.14 -10.09
N SER A 146 -13.35 -0.02 -9.93
CA SER A 146 -14.30 -0.24 -8.84
C SER A 146 -14.09 -1.62 -8.25
N ASP A 147 -14.03 -1.67 -6.92
CA ASP A 147 -13.82 -2.91 -6.19
C ASP A 147 -14.36 -2.80 -4.76
N VAL A 148 -14.46 -3.93 -4.06
CA VAL A 148 -14.80 -4.00 -2.63
C VAL A 148 -13.50 -4.12 -1.84
N LEU A 149 -13.19 -3.10 -1.06
CA LEU A 149 -11.89 -2.93 -0.42
C LEU A 149 -12.02 -2.64 1.06
N THR A 150 -11.03 -3.05 1.85
CA THR A 150 -10.92 -2.64 3.25
C THR A 150 -10.50 -1.17 3.33
N SER A 151 -10.81 -0.51 4.45
CA SER A 151 -10.35 0.86 4.70
C SER A 151 -8.82 0.99 4.65
N VAL A 152 -8.08 -0.08 5.00
CA VAL A 152 -6.62 -0.14 4.89
C VAL A 152 -6.18 -0.10 3.43
N ASP A 153 -6.75 -0.96 2.57
CA ASP A 153 -6.42 -1.01 1.14
C ASP A 153 -6.75 0.32 0.45
N ILE A 154 -7.87 0.94 0.82
CA ILE A 154 -8.28 2.26 0.31
C ILE A 154 -7.26 3.34 0.69
N GLN A 155 -6.77 3.33 1.93
CA GLN A 155 -5.73 4.26 2.37
C GLN A 155 -4.41 4.03 1.60
N GLU A 156 -4.02 2.77 1.34
CA GLU A 156 -2.83 2.46 0.55
C GLU A 156 -2.97 2.90 -0.91
N ILE A 157 -4.16 2.81 -1.53
CA ILE A 157 -4.41 3.41 -2.86
C ILE A 157 -4.10 4.90 -2.85
N VAL A 158 -4.63 5.63 -1.87
CA VAL A 158 -4.46 7.09 -1.79
C VAL A 158 -3.00 7.45 -1.51
N LYS A 159 -2.28 6.69 -0.67
CA LYS A 159 -0.84 6.88 -0.46
C LYS A 159 -0.02 6.66 -1.74
N ALA A 160 -0.44 5.71 -2.57
CA ALA A 160 0.17 5.44 -3.87
C ALA A 160 -0.16 6.51 -4.94
N GLY A 161 -0.87 7.59 -4.56
CA GLY A 161 -1.26 8.68 -5.45
C GLY A 161 -2.61 8.48 -6.13
N GLY A 162 -3.35 7.42 -5.79
CA GLY A 162 -4.72 7.22 -6.25
C GLY A 162 -5.70 8.18 -5.59
N ARG A 163 -6.90 8.27 -6.16
CA ARG A 163 -7.96 9.14 -5.65
C ARG A 163 -9.26 8.39 -5.51
N ILE A 164 -9.90 8.51 -4.35
CA ILE A 164 -11.25 7.97 -4.14
C ILE A 164 -12.26 8.93 -4.75
N ILE A 165 -13.09 8.40 -5.64
CA ILE A 165 -14.07 9.18 -6.40
C ILE A 165 -15.46 9.05 -5.78
N ARG A 166 -15.87 7.82 -5.42
CA ARG A 166 -17.18 7.53 -4.85
C ARG A 166 -17.16 6.29 -3.95
N ILE A 167 -18.12 6.24 -3.02
CA ILE A 167 -18.37 5.08 -2.16
C ILE A 167 -19.82 4.67 -2.37
N LEU A 168 -20.02 3.45 -2.88
CA LEU A 168 -21.32 3.00 -3.35
C LEU A 168 -22.11 2.29 -2.26
N ASP A 169 -21.44 1.44 -1.49
CA ASP A 169 -22.04 0.58 -0.49
C ASP A 169 -20.95 0.04 0.45
N GLY A 170 -21.33 -0.61 1.54
CA GLY A 170 -20.40 -1.37 2.37
C GLY A 170 -20.81 -1.50 3.83
N ILE A 171 -19.86 -1.94 4.63
CA ILE A 171 -19.99 -2.14 6.07
C ILE A 171 -19.00 -1.22 6.77
N VAL A 172 -19.47 -0.51 7.79
CA VAL A 172 -18.65 0.33 8.66
C VAL A 172 -18.68 -0.28 10.06
N TYR A 173 -17.52 -0.31 10.72
CA TYR A 173 -17.41 -0.75 12.10
C TYR A 173 -17.24 0.49 12.99
N GLU A 174 -18.11 0.62 13.98
CA GLU A 174 -18.13 1.80 14.87
C GLU A 174 -17.12 1.68 16.01
N GLU A 175 -16.74 0.45 16.38
CA GLU A 175 -15.80 0.17 17.44
C GLU A 175 -14.67 -0.74 16.99
N ASN A 176 -13.46 -0.45 17.49
CA ASN A 176 -12.34 -1.37 17.45
C ASN A 176 -12.08 -1.98 18.84
N PHE A 177 -11.38 -3.10 18.89
CA PHE A 177 -10.84 -3.64 20.14
C PHE A 177 -9.79 -2.67 20.72
N LYS A 178 -9.80 -2.51 22.05
CA LYS A 178 -8.82 -1.66 22.77
C LYS A 178 -7.43 -2.30 22.86
N THR A 179 -7.39 -3.63 22.85
CA THR A 179 -6.18 -4.45 22.87
C THR A 179 -6.29 -5.47 21.75
N PRO A 180 -5.17 -5.81 21.06
CA PRO A 180 -5.23 -6.82 20.03
C PRO A 180 -5.74 -8.16 20.58
N PRO A 181 -6.69 -8.83 19.90
CA PRO A 181 -7.38 -10.01 20.44
C PRO A 181 -6.52 -11.28 20.47
N TYR A 182 -5.25 -11.21 20.03
CA TYR A 182 -4.35 -12.36 19.86
C TYR A 182 -3.11 -12.30 20.77
N ARG A 183 -3.15 -11.49 21.82
CA ARG A 183 -2.02 -11.27 22.73
C ARG A 183 -2.02 -12.18 23.97
N ASP A 184 -3.14 -12.83 24.26
CA ASP A 184 -3.31 -13.71 25.42
C ASP A 184 -2.77 -15.12 25.18
#